data_AF-A0A2W6ZGY3-F1
#
_entry.id   AF-A0A2W6ZGY3-F1
#
_cell.length_a   1.000
_cell.length_b   1.000
_cell.length_c   1.000
_cell.angle_alpha   90.00
_cell.angle_beta   90.00
_cell.angle_gamma   90.00
#
_symmetry.space_group_name_H-M   'P 1'
#
loop_
_entity.id
_entity.type
_entity.pdbx_description
1 polymer ?
#
loop_
_entity_poly.entity_id
_entity_poly.type
_entity_poly.pdbx_seq_one_letter_code
_entity_poly.pdbx_strand_id
1 'polypeptide(L)' 'MNPIALALLLSAGVALAPGAARAQANDMFPSKAAAEQRAKQLNCSGAFAMGKEWMPCQNFDVYQKAVSKEK' A
#
# COMPACT_ATOMS: atom_id res chain seq x y z
N MET A 1 -19.29 -35.83 -41.55
CA MET A 1 -17.95 -35.27 -41.29
C MET A 1 -18.09 -33.78 -41.11
N ASN A 2 -18.17 -33.32 -39.86
CA ASN A 2 -18.42 -31.93 -39.50
C ASN A 2 -17.21 -31.42 -38.72
N PRO A 3 -16.34 -30.56 -39.30
CA PRO A 3 -15.17 -30.13 -38.60
C PRO A 3 -15.37 -28.72 -38.02
N ILE A 4 -15.06 -28.60 -36.72
CA ILE A 4 -14.19 -27.55 -36.18
C ILE A 4 -14.78 -26.13 -36.24
N ALA A 5 -15.07 -25.43 -35.15
CA ALA A 5 -14.40 -25.43 -33.87
C ALA A 5 -15.42 -25.14 -32.77
N LEU A 6 -15.43 -26.03 -31.78
CA LEU A 6 -15.86 -25.71 -30.44
C LEU A 6 -15.11 -24.46 -30.00
N ALA A 7 -15.84 -23.36 -29.83
CA ALA A 7 -15.40 -22.22 -29.05
C ALA A 7 -15.24 -22.68 -27.60
N LEU A 8 -14.06 -23.20 -27.27
CA LEU A 8 -13.56 -23.33 -25.90
C LEU A 8 -13.45 -21.90 -25.35
N LEU A 9 -14.44 -21.49 -24.55
CA LEU A 9 -14.44 -21.64 -23.10
C LEU A 9 -13.25 -20.91 -22.45
N LEU A 10 -13.63 -19.78 -21.86
CA LEU A 10 -13.33 -19.43 -20.48
C LEU A 10 -11.85 -19.20 -20.09
N SER A 11 -11.61 -17.92 -19.82
CA SER A 11 -11.28 -17.45 -18.47
C SER A 11 -9.82 -17.23 -18.11
N ALA A 12 -9.69 -16.16 -17.30
CA ALA A 12 -8.70 -15.91 -16.27
C ALA A 12 -7.42 -15.20 -16.72
N GLY A 13 -7.43 -13.90 -16.45
CA GLY A 13 -6.23 -13.08 -16.43
C GLY A 13 -6.47 -11.69 -15.87
N VAL A 14 -7.40 -11.53 -14.91
CA VAL A 14 -7.36 -10.33 -14.05
C VAL A 14 -6.05 -10.42 -13.27
N ALA A 15 -5.06 -9.66 -13.72
CA ALA A 15 -3.87 -9.39 -12.93
C ALA A 15 -4.35 -8.71 -11.65
N LEU A 16 -4.39 -9.49 -10.57
CA LEU A 16 -4.54 -8.99 -9.22
C LEU A 16 -3.36 -8.04 -8.96
N ALA A 17 -3.61 -6.74 -9.08
CA ALA A 17 -2.74 -5.75 -8.48
C ALA A 17 -2.64 -6.10 -6.99
N PRO A 18 -1.43 -6.35 -6.45
CA PRO A 18 -1.26 -6.56 -5.03
C PRO A 18 -1.86 -5.34 -4.33
N GLY A 19 -2.82 -5.63 -3.45
CA GLY A 19 -3.70 -4.65 -2.86
C GLY A 19 -2.93 -3.42 -2.40
N ALA A 20 -3.42 -2.26 -2.83
CA ALA A 20 -3.29 -1.04 -2.05
C ALA A 20 -3.59 -1.43 -0.60
N ALA A 21 -2.53 -1.32 0.22
CA ALA A 21 -2.50 -1.73 1.61
C ALA A 21 -3.79 -1.26 2.28
N ARG A 22 -4.68 -2.21 2.54
CA ARG A 22 -5.88 -1.98 3.33
C ARG A 22 -5.39 -1.55 4.70
N ALA A 23 -5.72 -0.30 5.06
CA ALA A 23 -5.81 0.23 6.41
C ALA A 23 -5.04 -0.62 7.44
N GLN A 24 -3.71 -0.50 7.42
CA GLN A 24 -2.90 -1.04 8.51
C GLN A 24 -3.30 -0.20 9.73
N ALA A 25 -3.95 -0.81 10.72
CA ALA A 25 -4.39 -0.14 11.95
C ALA A 25 -3.22 0.44 12.79
N ASN A 26 -1.99 0.19 12.35
CA ASN A 26 -0.78 0.93 12.67
C ASN A 26 -0.20 1.45 11.35
N ASP A 27 0.18 2.72 11.23
CA ASP A 27 0.95 3.23 10.08
C ASP A 27 2.41 2.69 10.11
N MET A 28 2.56 1.38 10.24
CA MET A 28 3.81 0.63 10.18
C MET A 28 3.85 -0.09 8.84
N PHE A 29 4.92 0.16 8.10
CA PHE A 29 5.10 -0.31 6.74
C PHE A 29 6.28 -1.26 6.66
N PRO A 30 6.22 -2.30 5.81
CA PRO A 30 7.33 -3.23 5.63
C PRO A 30 8.52 -2.60 4.89
N SER A 31 8.33 -1.43 4.26
CA SER A 31 9.37 -0.75 3.49
C SER A 31 9.31 0.75 3.66
N LYS A 32 10.48 1.38 3.53
CA LYS A 32 10.62 2.84 3.53
C LYS A 32 9.76 3.50 2.45
N ALA A 33 9.73 2.92 1.25
CA ALA A 33 8.96 3.47 0.13
C ALA A 33 7.45 3.51 0.41
N ALA A 34 6.90 2.46 1.04
CA ALA A 34 5.50 2.42 1.41
C ALA A 34 5.18 3.44 2.53
N ALA A 35 6.08 3.60 3.50
CA ALA A 35 5.96 4.64 4.52
C ALA A 35 6.03 6.06 3.92
N GLU A 36 6.92 6.33 2.97
CA GLU A 36 7.01 7.64 2.31
C GLU A 36 5.75 7.96 1.48
N GLN A 37 5.12 6.96 0.87
CA GLN A 37 3.85 7.15 0.18
C GLN A 37 2.75 7.59 1.14
N ARG A 38 2.66 6.98 2.33
CA ARG A 38 1.72 7.41 3.37
C ARG A 38 2.08 8.78 3.93
N ALA A 39 3.37 9.07 4.10
CA ALA A 39 3.84 10.38 4.55
C ALA A 39 3.31 11.51 3.66
N LYS A 40 3.36 11.33 2.33
CA LYS A 40 2.81 12.29 1.35
C LYS A 40 1.31 12.53 1.54
N GLN A 41 0.53 11.50 1.87
CA GLN A 41 -0.91 11.65 2.14
C GLN A 41 -1.14 12.47 3.42
N LEU A 42 -0.29 12.23 4.43
CA LEU A 42 -0.29 12.93 5.71
C LEU A 42 0.32 14.34 5.66
N ASN A 43 0.68 14.85 4.47
CA ASN A 43 1.40 16.13 4.30
C ASN A 43 2.69 16.22 5.12
N CYS A 44 3.33 15.08 5.36
CA CYS A 44 4.64 15.00 5.98
C CYS A 44 5.65 14.33 5.04
N SER A 45 6.93 14.50 5.32
CA SER A 45 8.01 13.98 4.48
C SER A 45 8.95 13.09 5.29
N GLY A 46 9.49 12.09 4.61
CA GLY A 46 10.41 11.12 5.19
C GLY A 46 9.70 9.86 5.70
N ALA A 47 10.53 8.93 6.15
CA ALA A 47 10.14 7.72 6.83
C ALA A 47 11.28 7.32 7.77
N PHE A 48 10.94 6.83 8.96
CA PHE A 48 11.92 6.36 9.95
C PHE A 48 11.73 4.88 10.24
N ALA A 49 12.83 4.16 10.39
CA ALA A 49 12.81 2.75 10.74
C ALA A 49 12.50 2.59 12.24
N MET A 50 11.52 1.76 12.56
CA MET A 50 11.20 1.32 13.90
C MET A 50 11.34 -0.20 13.96
N GLY A 51 12.55 -0.67 14.24
CA GLY A 51 12.87 -2.10 14.23
C GLY A 51 12.89 -2.66 12.81
N LYS A 52 11.94 -3.56 12.51
CA LYS A 52 11.81 -4.20 11.18
C LYS A 52 10.87 -3.43 10.25
N GLU A 53 10.12 -2.48 10.81
CA GLU A 53 9.06 -1.74 10.16
C GLU A 53 9.48 -0.28 9.96
N TRP A 54 8.73 0.42 9.12
CA TRP A 54 8.95 1.80 8.75
C TRP A 54 7.71 2.61 9.06
N MET A 55 7.87 3.71 9.77
CA MET A 55 6.79 4.65 9.98
C MET A 55 6.89 5.83 9.02
N PRO A 56 5.74 6.41 8.61
CA PRO A 56 5.71 7.60 7.78
C PRO A 56 6.17 8.82 8.58
N CYS A 57 6.60 9.86 7.87
CA CYS A 57 7.20 11.08 8.40
C CYS A 57 8.64 10.89 8.90
N GLN A 58 9.31 11.99 9.26
CA GLN A 58 10.71 11.98 9.66
C GLN A 58 10.94 11.41 11.08
N ASN A 59 9.94 11.53 11.96
CA ASN A 59 9.96 11.05 13.33
C ASN A 59 8.52 10.88 13.87
N PHE A 60 8.40 10.30 15.06
CA PHE A 60 7.13 10.04 15.71
C PHE A 60 6.34 11.31 16.03
N ASP A 61 7.00 12.42 16.41
CA ASP A 61 6.34 13.70 16.70
C ASP A 61 5.62 14.29 15.49
N VAL A 62 6.30 14.32 14.34
CA VAL A 62 5.72 14.81 13.08
C VAL A 62 4.58 13.89 12.64
N TYR A 63 4.78 12.58 12.76
CA TYR A 63 3.73 11.61 12.49
C TYR A 63 2.50 11.83 13.35
N GLN A 64 2.64 11.91 14.68
CA GLN A 64 1.54 12.17 15.61
C GLN A 64 0.79 13.45 15.27
N LYS A 65 1.51 14.53 14.97
CA LYS A 65 0.88 15.80 14.55
C LYS A 65 0.12 15.65 13.23
N ALA A 66 0.65 14.88 12.29
CA ALA A 66 0.03 14.67 10.99
C ALA A 66 -1.24 13.81 11.08
N VAL A 67 -1.20 12.68 11.80
CA VAL A 67 -2.41 11.84 12.01
C VAL A 67 -3.46 12.51 12.90
N SER A 68 -3.04 13.37 13.83
CA SER A 68 -3.98 14.17 14.65
C SER A 68 -4.70 15.23 13.83
N LYS A 69 -4.14 15.66 12.70
CA LYS A 69 -4.76 16.61 11.76
C LYS A 69 -5.66 15.93 10.72
N GLU A 70 -5.55 14.61 10.54
CA GLU A 70 -6.39 13.81 9.64
C GLU A 70 -7.72 13.40 10.30
N LYS A 71 -7.86 13.59 11.63
CA LYS A 71 -9.11 13.41 12.39
C LYS A 71 -9.99 14.65 12.31
#